data_AF-A0A5K0YB54-F1
#
_entry.id   AF-A0A5K0YB54-F1
#
_cell.length_a   1.000
_cell.length_b   1.000
_cell.length_c   1.000
_cell.angle_alpha   90.00
_cell.angle_beta   90.00
_cell.angle_gamma   90.00
#
_symmetry.space_group_name_H-M   'P 1'
#
loop_
_entity.id
_entity.type
_entity.pdbx_description
1 polymer ?
#
loop_
_entity_poly.entity_id
_entity_poly.type
_entity_poly.pdbx_seq_one_letter_code
_entity_poly.pdbx_strand_id
1 'polypeptide(L)'
;MGSTQWPLSKLDIYGSMDANGESVVPLRNQNYTTIGGLGGGSGGSILLFLQMLVLGNKSTLSISGGKGGLFGCGGGGGGRIHFDWSNIATGDEYVPIAVVNSTINL
;
A
#
# COMPACT_ATOMS: atom_id res chain seq x y z
N MET A 1 -0.31 -12.55 1.56
CA MET A 1 -1.59 -13.21 1.89
C MET A 1 -1.92 -14.19 0.79
N GLY A 2 -2.43 -15.37 1.16
CA GLY A 2 -2.49 -16.52 0.27
C GLY A 2 -1.11 -17.13 0.01
N SER A 3 -1.08 -18.17 -0.82
CA SER A 3 0.13 -18.77 -1.36
C SER A 3 -0.13 -19.27 -2.79
N THR A 4 0.93 -19.66 -3.50
CA THR A 4 0.80 -20.22 -4.84
C THR A 4 -0.06 -21.50 -4.87
N GLN A 5 -0.07 -22.28 -3.78
CA GLN A 5 -0.90 -23.49 -3.66
C GLN A 5 -2.34 -23.18 -3.24
N TRP A 6 -2.51 -22.12 -2.44
CA TRP A 6 -3.79 -21.74 -1.84
C TRP A 6 -4.01 -20.23 -2.01
N PRO A 7 -4.32 -19.77 -3.24
CA PRO A 7 -4.63 -18.38 -3.47
C PRO A 7 -5.97 -18.02 -2.84
N LEU A 8 -6.13 -16.73 -2.49
CA LEU A 8 -7.42 -16.18 -2.12
C LEU A 8 -8.34 -16.21 -3.34
N SER A 9 -9.49 -16.88 -3.22
CA SER A 9 -10.49 -16.92 -4.29
C SER A 9 -11.00 -15.52 -4.65
N LYS A 10 -11.20 -14.67 -3.64
CA LYS A 10 -11.62 -13.27 -3.84
C LYS A 10 -11.14 -12.41 -2.68
N LEU A 11 -10.63 -11.23 -3.00
CA LEU A 11 -10.31 -10.18 -2.04
C LEU A 11 -11.18 -8.95 -2.33
N ASP A 12 -12.11 -8.66 -1.43
CA ASP A 12 -12.95 -7.46 -1.47
C ASP A 12 -12.42 -6.43 -0.46
N ILE A 13 -12.04 -5.24 -0.95
CA ILE A 13 -11.55 -4.14 -0.08
C ILE A 13 -12.59 -3.03 -0.02
N TYR A 14 -13.15 -2.83 1.17
CA TYR A 14 -14.03 -1.71 1.52
C TYR A 14 -13.33 -0.82 2.54
N GLY A 15 -12.78 0.31 2.11
CA GLY A 15 -11.94 1.18 2.94
C GLY A 15 -10.48 1.20 2.44
N SER A 16 -9.51 1.25 3.35
CA SER A 16 -8.10 1.37 2.99
C SER A 16 -7.27 0.14 3.33
N MET A 17 -6.33 -0.21 2.44
CA MET A 17 -5.23 -1.13 2.70
C MET A 17 -3.93 -0.40 2.47
N ASP A 18 -3.22 -0.11 3.56
CA ASP A 18 -2.07 0.77 3.55
C ASP A 18 -0.83 0.06 4.10
N ALA A 19 0.28 0.17 3.39
CA ALA A 19 1.62 -0.16 3.88
C ALA A 19 2.53 1.07 3.76
N ASN A 20 1.99 2.23 4.14
CA ASN A 20 2.69 3.51 4.08
C ASN A 20 3.76 3.61 5.18
N GLY A 21 4.88 4.25 4.85
CA GLY A 21 5.92 4.58 5.82
C GLY A 21 5.50 5.73 6.73
N GLU A 22 5.94 5.70 7.99
CA GLU A 22 5.64 6.76 8.95
C GLU A 22 6.33 8.08 8.58
N SER A 23 5.62 9.20 8.70
CA SER A 23 6.23 10.52 8.49
C SER A 23 6.94 11.00 9.76
N VAL A 24 7.95 11.85 9.58
CA VAL A 24 8.71 12.44 10.69
C VAL A 24 7.80 13.00 11.78
N VAL A 25 8.10 12.64 13.03
CA VAL A 25 7.60 13.36 14.19
C VAL A 25 8.69 14.37 14.60
N PRO A 26 8.41 15.69 14.55
CA PRO A 26 9.41 16.69 14.89
C PRO A 26 9.77 16.63 16.38
N LEU A 27 11.06 16.57 16.69
CA LEU A 27 11.58 16.76 18.05
C LEU A 27 11.54 18.26 18.38
N ARG A 28 10.85 18.61 19.47
CA ARG A 28 10.67 19.99 19.91
C ARG A 28 11.34 20.22 21.26
N ASN A 29 11.89 21.41 21.47
CA ASN A 29 12.37 21.83 22.78
C ASN A 29 11.23 22.40 23.65
N GLN A 30 11.57 22.86 24.87
CA GLN A 30 10.61 23.46 25.80
C GLN A 30 9.90 24.72 25.26
N ASN A 31 10.49 25.40 24.28
CA ASN A 31 9.90 26.56 23.61
C ASN A 31 9.09 26.16 22.35
N TYR A 32 8.79 24.87 22.18
CA TYR A 32 8.07 24.30 21.04
C TYR A 32 8.74 24.50 19.67
N THR A 33 10.01 24.92 19.63
CA THR A 33 10.75 25.03 18.37
C THR A 33 11.29 23.67 17.98
N THR A 34 11.13 23.30 16.70
CA THR A 34 11.68 22.06 16.14
C THR A 34 13.20 22.13 16.16
N ILE A 35 13.85 21.18 16.85
CA ILE A 35 15.31 21.08 16.96
C ILE A 35 15.88 19.90 16.15
N GLY A 36 15.01 19.12 15.52
CA GLY A 36 15.37 17.98 14.69
C GLY A 36 14.20 17.01 14.53
N GLY A 37 14.50 15.79 14.09
CA GLY A 37 13.52 14.72 13.96
C GLY A 37 14.19 13.43 13.51
N LEU A 38 13.49 12.31 13.69
CA LEU A 38 13.87 11.07 13.01
C LEU A 38 13.44 11.16 11.54
N GLY A 39 14.17 10.51 10.62
CA GLY A 39 13.79 10.46 9.21
C GLY A 39 12.43 9.79 9.00
N GLY A 40 11.82 10.00 7.83
CA GLY A 40 10.60 9.30 7.45
C GLY A 40 10.84 7.78 7.28
N GLY A 41 9.93 6.97 7.80
CA GLY A 41 9.95 5.52 7.63
C GLY A 41 9.71 5.11 6.18
N SER A 42 10.33 4.02 5.74
CA SER A 42 10.09 3.43 4.42
C SER A 42 8.69 2.83 4.34
N GLY A 43 8.07 2.87 3.16
CA GLY A 43 6.88 2.08 2.86
C GLY A 43 7.18 0.58 2.94
N GLY A 44 6.17 -0.20 3.31
CA GLY A 44 6.24 -1.65 3.45
C GLY A 44 6.06 -2.39 2.12
N SER A 45 5.99 -3.72 2.19
CA SER A 45 5.69 -4.55 1.03
C SER A 45 4.55 -5.50 1.32
N ILE A 46 3.58 -5.59 0.41
CA ILE A 46 2.48 -6.55 0.48
C ILE A 46 2.56 -7.48 -0.73
N LEU A 47 2.56 -8.78 -0.47
CA LEU A 47 2.47 -9.82 -1.48
C LEU A 47 1.11 -10.50 -1.40
N LEU A 48 0.38 -10.58 -2.50
CA LEU A 48 -0.98 -11.12 -2.56
C LEU A 48 -1.08 -12.20 -3.63
N PHE A 49 -1.52 -13.40 -3.25
CA PHE A 49 -1.87 -14.49 -4.16
C PHE A 49 -3.39 -14.56 -4.28
N LEU A 50 -3.93 -14.17 -5.45
CA LEU A 50 -5.36 -13.92 -5.65
C LEU A 50 -5.89 -14.58 -6.93
N GLN A 51 -7.17 -14.91 -6.96
CA GLN A 51 -7.95 -15.19 -8.18
C GLN A 51 -8.75 -13.96 -8.63
N MET A 52 -9.32 -13.22 -7.68
CA MET A 52 -10.12 -12.02 -7.95
C MET A 52 -9.82 -10.89 -6.93
N LEU A 53 -9.65 -9.66 -7.41
CA LEU A 53 -9.60 -8.44 -6.57
C LEU A 53 -10.76 -7.51 -6.92
N VAL A 54 -11.46 -7.04 -5.89
CA VAL A 54 -12.49 -6.01 -6.03
C VAL A 54 -12.17 -4.87 -5.09
N LEU A 55 -11.97 -3.69 -5.66
CA LEU A 55 -11.84 -2.45 -4.91
C LEU A 55 -13.19 -1.74 -4.85
N GLY A 56 -13.76 -1.64 -3.65
CA GLY A 56 -15.02 -0.93 -3.41
C GLY A 56 -14.95 0.56 -3.75
N ASN A 57 -16.11 1.21 -3.81
CA ASN A 57 -16.19 2.63 -4.10
C ASN A 57 -15.50 3.45 -2.99
N LYS A 58 -14.61 4.38 -3.38
CA LYS A 58 -13.76 5.17 -2.47
C LYS A 58 -12.79 4.35 -1.62
N SER A 59 -12.53 3.10 -1.99
CA SER A 59 -11.50 2.30 -1.35
C SER A 59 -10.10 2.69 -1.87
N THR A 60 -9.09 2.55 -1.02
CA THR A 60 -7.71 2.94 -1.31
C THR A 60 -6.73 1.81 -1.03
N LEU A 61 -5.70 1.74 -1.86
CA LEU A 61 -4.57 0.83 -1.71
C LEU A 61 -3.31 1.69 -1.82
N SER A 62 -2.56 1.87 -0.73
CA SER A 62 -1.48 2.86 -0.66
C SER A 62 -0.17 2.29 -0.13
N ILE A 63 0.94 2.72 -0.74
CA ILE A 63 2.30 2.32 -0.35
C ILE A 63 3.30 3.47 -0.55
N SER A 64 3.01 4.61 0.05
CA SER A 64 3.91 5.75 0.03
C SER A 64 5.03 5.58 1.06
N GLY A 65 6.20 6.15 0.77
CA GLY A 65 7.21 6.39 1.80
C GLY A 65 6.78 7.50 2.75
N GLY A 66 7.32 7.49 3.96
CA GLY A 66 7.10 8.53 4.94
C GLY A 66 7.78 9.85 4.56
N LYS A 67 7.14 10.98 4.89
CA LYS A 67 7.74 12.29 4.62
C LYS A 67 8.89 12.56 5.57
N GLY A 68 9.99 13.09 5.01
CA GLY A 68 11.11 13.61 5.77
C GLY A 68 10.78 14.94 6.47
N GLY A 69 11.75 15.46 7.21
CA GLY A 69 11.60 16.65 8.04
C GLY A 69 12.62 17.74 7.77
N LEU A 70 12.48 18.83 8.52
CA LEU A 70 13.46 19.91 8.59
C LEU A 70 14.79 19.40 9.15
N PHE A 71 15.87 20.16 8.97
CA PHE A 71 17.20 19.86 9.50
C PHE A 71 17.86 18.58 8.95
N GLY A 72 17.60 18.25 7.68
CA GLY A 72 18.28 17.14 6.99
C GLY A 72 17.70 15.76 7.27
N CYS A 73 16.52 15.67 7.89
CA CYS A 73 15.78 14.42 8.07
C CYS A 73 15.24 13.93 6.71
N GLY A 74 15.91 12.97 6.10
CA GLY A 74 15.48 12.36 4.82
C GLY A 74 14.09 11.71 4.91
N GLY A 75 13.39 11.65 3.77
CA GLY A 75 12.14 10.89 3.65
C GLY A 75 12.40 9.40 3.46
N GLY A 76 11.37 8.59 3.70
CA GLY A 76 11.40 7.17 3.46
C GLY A 76 11.13 6.84 2.00
N GLY A 77 11.75 5.76 1.50
CA GLY A 77 11.43 5.22 0.19
C GLY A 77 9.99 4.69 0.11
N GLY A 78 9.41 4.67 -1.09
CA GLY A 78 8.13 4.02 -1.35
C GLY A 78 8.18 2.51 -1.10
N GLY A 79 7.01 1.89 -0.99
CA GLY A 79 6.90 0.44 -0.86
C GLY A 79 6.46 -0.26 -2.14
N ARG A 80 6.00 -1.52 -2.01
CA ARG A 80 5.62 -2.36 -3.17
C ARG A 80 4.37 -3.19 -2.86
N ILE A 81 3.45 -3.29 -3.81
CA ILE A 81 2.40 -4.30 -3.79
C ILE A 81 2.60 -5.20 -4.99
N HIS A 82 2.75 -6.48 -4.72
CA HIS A 82 2.89 -7.51 -5.73
C HIS A 82 1.63 -8.37 -5.74
N PHE A 83 1.02 -8.50 -6.92
CA PHE A 83 -0.11 -9.38 -7.17
C PHE A 83 0.37 -10.58 -7.97
N ASP A 84 0.19 -11.76 -7.40
CA ASP A 84 0.40 -13.04 -8.05
C ASP A 84 -0.98 -13.66 -8.32
N TRP A 85 -1.34 -13.75 -9.58
CA TRP A 85 -2.64 -14.28 -10.01
C TRP A 85 -2.52 -15.76 -10.34
N SER A 86 -3.34 -16.60 -9.72
CA SER A 86 -3.29 -18.06 -9.90
C SER A 86 -4.68 -18.66 -10.03
N ASN A 87 -4.79 -19.86 -10.63
CA ASN A 87 -6.05 -20.53 -10.95
C ASN A 87 -7.07 -19.62 -11.67
N ILE A 88 -6.58 -18.81 -12.61
CA ILE A 88 -7.43 -18.01 -13.49
C ILE A 88 -8.20 -18.98 -14.39
N ALA A 89 -9.53 -18.92 -14.34
CA ALA A 89 -10.37 -19.69 -15.23
C ALA A 89 -10.10 -19.23 -16.68
N THR A 90 -9.51 -20.12 -17.48
CA THR A 90 -9.33 -19.93 -18.92
C THR A 90 -10.48 -20.60 -19.66
N GLY A 91 -11.32 -19.82 -20.32
CA GLY A 91 -12.41 -20.27 -21.19
C GLY A 91 -12.73 -19.21 -22.25
N ASP A 92 -13.70 -19.48 -23.13
CA ASP A 92 -14.07 -18.55 -24.21
C ASP A 92 -14.75 -17.27 -23.70
N GLU A 93 -15.23 -17.28 -22.44
CA GLU A 93 -15.86 -16.14 -21.79
C GLU A 93 -14.85 -15.28 -21.02
N TYR A 94 -14.96 -13.96 -21.17
CA TYR A 94 -14.17 -13.00 -20.42
C TYR A 94 -14.59 -12.97 -18.94
N VAL A 95 -13.67 -13.31 -18.04
CA VAL A 95 -13.86 -13.20 -16.59
C VAL A 95 -12.94 -12.11 -16.03
N PRO A 96 -13.47 -11.01 -15.46
CA PRO A 96 -12.63 -9.96 -14.89
C PRO A 96 -11.94 -10.46 -13.61
N ILE A 97 -10.60 -10.54 -13.65
CA ILE A 97 -9.76 -10.93 -12.51
C ILE A 97 -9.52 -9.76 -11.53
N ALA A 98 -9.66 -8.52 -11.99
CA ALA A 98 -9.54 -7.33 -11.16
C ALA A 98 -10.57 -6.29 -11.57
N VAL A 99 -11.36 -5.80 -10.62
CA VAL A 99 -12.29 -4.69 -10.81
C VAL A 99 -11.88 -3.56 -9.88
N VAL A 100 -11.33 -2.50 -10.47
CA VAL A 100 -10.89 -1.30 -9.74
C VAL A 100 -11.76 -0.13 -10.16
N ASN A 101 -12.72 0.22 -9.31
CA ASN A 101 -13.56 1.42 -9.50
C ASN A 101 -12.92 2.61 -8.76
N SER A 102 -11.67 2.94 -9.10
CA SER A 102 -10.91 4.00 -8.42
C SER A 102 -9.84 4.62 -9.31
N THR A 103 -9.37 5.81 -8.92
CA THR A 103 -8.22 6.49 -9.53
C THR A 103 -6.91 5.97 -8.95
N ILE A 104 -6.05 5.43 -9.81
CA ILE A 104 -4.65 5.16 -9.46
C ILE A 104 -3.90 6.50 -9.50
N ASN A 105 -3.56 7.04 -8.33
CA ASN A 105 -2.60 8.14 -8.24
C ASN A 105 -1.20 7.53 -8.13
N LEU A 106 -0.40 7.72 -9.18
CA LEU A 106 1.03 7.36 -9.23
C LEU A 106 1.88 8.42 -8.55
#